data_AF-A0A7J9RZ32-F1
#
_entry.id   AF-A0A7J9RZ32-F1
#
_cell.length_a   1.000
_cell.length_b   1.000
_cell.length_c   1.000
_cell.angle_alpha   90.00
_cell.angle_beta   90.00
_cell.angle_gamma   90.00
#
_symmetry.space_group_name_H-M   'P 1'
#
loop_
_entity.id
_entity.type
_entity.pdbx_description
1 polymer ?
#
loop_
_entity_poly.entity_id
_entity_poly.type
_entity_poly.pdbx_seq_one_letter_code
_entity_poly.pdbx_strand_id
1 'polypeptide(L)'
;MKSLKIVVLVLLLMVSFSGCIDFSEYAGAFEDVKTIFGEGEEKATINYSYSLDCFGNETTNYNYSPVNALPRITEEYSWEYGGLNWNWSLSVPENLYQYYKNKPRASGYEQYALSDYDRHCLKSMLNSFEEASEQEGYSKSQLVEFIVAFVQSLDYTSDKVTTGYDEYPRYPLETLIDNGGDCEDTAILTAALLHELGFGVVLIELPNHMAVGVSGDDSVYGTYYNYNGKKYFYVETTGTGWKIGEIPEEYEGKSATIHLMVQIPTLDLSWDAEVYSYNSKNVQYKIHVDIENVGAGSAKNPKLYAAALNLNDPEYVWDQTTLELDDYKEGSSGYADIYLNIPRNEYSKFQIILYGDNFEYLESYSEVFNT
;
A
#
# COMPACT_ATOMS: atom_id res chain seq x y z
N MET A 1 -15.27 37.14 24.40
CA MET A 1 -15.56 35.72 24.10
C MET A 1 -14.23 35.05 23.83
N LYS A 2 -13.98 33.89 24.45
CA LYS A 2 -12.68 33.19 24.42
C LYS A 2 -12.37 32.70 23.00
N SER A 3 -11.13 32.91 22.57
CA SER A 3 -10.56 32.43 21.30
C SER A 3 -10.67 30.91 21.18
N LEU A 4 -11.18 30.41 20.06
CA LEU A 4 -11.01 29.02 19.68
C LEU A 4 -9.70 28.94 18.87
N LYS A 5 -8.56 28.74 19.53
CA LYS A 5 -7.38 28.20 18.83
C LYS A 5 -7.78 26.78 18.44
N ILE A 6 -8.00 26.53 17.15
CA ILE A 6 -8.19 25.18 16.66
C ILE A 6 -6.82 24.50 16.77
N VAL A 7 -6.59 23.84 17.90
CA VAL A 7 -5.59 22.77 17.98
C VAL A 7 -6.27 21.59 17.31
N VAL A 8 -6.00 21.37 16.03
CA VAL A 8 -6.41 20.13 15.34
C VAL A 8 -5.55 19.01 15.95
N LEU A 9 -6.05 18.39 17.01
CA LEU A 9 -5.45 17.19 17.57
C LEU A 9 -5.95 16.02 16.73
N VAL A 10 -5.22 15.67 15.66
CA VAL A 10 -5.51 14.46 14.89
C VAL A 10 -5.10 13.27 15.74
N LEU A 11 -6.08 12.59 16.31
CA LEU A 11 -5.88 11.27 16.91
C LEU A 11 -5.97 10.28 15.75
N LEU A 12 -4.82 9.82 15.25
CA LEU A 12 -4.78 8.70 14.30
C LEU A 12 -5.28 7.46 15.06
N LEU A 13 -6.58 7.19 14.97
CA LEU A 13 -7.19 6.00 15.53
C LEU A 13 -6.78 4.83 14.63
N MET A 14 -5.66 4.19 14.96
CA MET A 14 -5.36 2.85 14.47
C MET A 14 -6.44 1.92 14.98
N VAL A 15 -7.45 1.67 14.15
CA VAL A 15 -8.46 0.65 14.41
C VAL A 15 -7.74 -0.69 14.27
N SER A 16 -7.39 -1.29 15.41
CA SER A 16 -6.89 -2.66 15.45
C SER A 16 -8.01 -3.59 14.98
N PHE A 17 -7.96 -4.05 13.74
CA PHE A 17 -8.81 -5.15 13.29
C PHE A 17 -8.38 -6.42 14.04
N SER A 18 -9.13 -6.78 15.10
CA SER A 18 -8.91 -7.99 15.89
C SER A 18 -9.34 -9.28 15.16
N GLY A 19 -9.18 -9.34 13.83
CA GLY A 19 -9.71 -10.41 12.98
C GLY A 19 -8.70 -11.11 12.07
N CYS A 20 -7.40 -10.79 12.16
CA CYS A 20 -6.39 -11.48 11.34
C CYS A 20 -6.25 -12.95 11.74
N ILE A 21 -6.11 -13.81 10.74
CA ILE A 21 -5.82 -15.24 10.90
C ILE A 21 -4.36 -15.39 11.33
N ASP A 22 -4.11 -16.18 12.38
CA ASP A 22 -2.76 -16.63 12.70
C ASP A 22 -2.39 -17.82 11.81
N PHE A 23 -1.18 -17.84 11.25
CA PHE A 23 -0.81 -18.90 10.30
C PHE A 23 -0.75 -20.30 10.94
N SER A 24 -0.69 -20.34 12.27
CA SER A 24 -0.65 -21.55 13.10
C SER A 24 -2.01 -22.10 13.52
N GLU A 25 -3.13 -21.39 13.28
CA GLU A 25 -4.47 -21.76 13.80
C GLU A 25 -4.97 -23.15 13.36
N TYR A 26 -4.30 -23.81 12.41
CA TYR A 26 -4.57 -25.19 12.00
C TYR A 26 -3.29 -26.00 11.78
N ALA A 27 -2.24 -25.74 12.56
CA ALA A 27 -1.05 -26.57 12.62
C ALA A 27 -1.36 -27.94 13.28
N GLY A 28 -2.14 -28.77 12.59
CA GLY A 28 -1.94 -30.21 12.72
C GLY A 28 -0.48 -30.47 12.39
N ALA A 29 0.24 -31.03 13.37
CA ALA A 29 1.65 -31.41 13.38
C ALA A 29 2.43 -31.14 12.09
N PHE A 30 3.58 -30.47 12.21
CA PHE A 30 4.67 -30.47 11.22
C PHE A 30 4.99 -31.91 10.79
N GLU A 31 4.19 -32.49 9.90
CA GLU A 31 4.45 -33.75 9.26
C GLU A 31 5.36 -33.42 8.09
N ASP A 32 6.56 -33.99 8.16
CA ASP A 32 7.52 -34.01 7.07
C ASP A 32 6.79 -34.23 5.74
N VAL A 33 7.14 -33.45 4.72
CA VAL A 33 6.70 -33.58 3.32
C VAL A 33 7.23 -34.87 2.66
N LYS A 34 7.34 -35.96 3.42
CA LYS A 34 7.83 -37.26 2.98
C LYS A 34 6.94 -38.37 3.51
N THR A 35 5.80 -38.58 2.86
CA THR A 35 5.37 -39.94 2.46
C THR A 35 4.28 -39.93 1.39
N ILE A 36 4.63 -39.58 0.15
CA ILE A 36 3.84 -40.04 -1.02
C ILE A 36 4.70 -40.85 -2.01
N PHE A 37 6.03 -40.79 -1.95
CA PHE A 37 6.88 -41.51 -2.89
C PHE A 37 7.89 -42.40 -2.16
N GLY A 38 7.75 -43.71 -2.36
CA GLY A 38 8.70 -44.72 -1.85
C GLY A 38 10.10 -44.49 -2.40
N GLU A 39 11.12 -44.81 -1.60
CA GLU A 39 12.52 -44.73 -2.01
C GLU A 39 12.77 -45.65 -3.23
N GLY A 40 13.16 -45.07 -4.36
CA GLY A 40 13.72 -45.80 -5.50
C GLY A 40 13.09 -45.57 -6.87
N GLU A 41 12.05 -44.75 -7.02
CA GLU A 41 11.51 -44.37 -8.33
C GLU A 41 11.98 -42.96 -8.73
N GLU A 42 12.42 -42.83 -9.99
CA GLU A 42 12.67 -41.56 -10.65
C GLU A 42 11.37 -40.75 -10.58
N LYS A 43 11.30 -39.77 -9.66
CA LYS A 43 10.09 -38.98 -9.44
C LYS A 43 9.70 -38.31 -10.75
N ALA A 44 8.60 -38.74 -11.34
CA ALA A 44 8.00 -38.00 -12.44
C ALA A 44 7.72 -36.58 -11.94
N THR A 45 8.37 -35.60 -12.53
CA THR A 45 8.07 -34.20 -12.29
C THR A 45 6.63 -33.95 -12.75
N ILE A 46 5.72 -33.77 -11.81
CA ILE A 46 4.36 -33.31 -12.11
C ILE A 46 4.43 -31.80 -12.31
N ASN A 47 4.00 -31.34 -13.49
CA ASN A 47 3.98 -29.92 -13.84
C ASN A 47 2.54 -29.43 -13.80
N TYR A 48 2.28 -28.44 -12.96
CA TYR A 48 1.02 -27.69 -12.98
C TYR A 48 1.16 -26.43 -13.83
N SER A 49 0.09 -26.04 -14.52
CA SER A 49 0.06 -24.84 -15.36
C SER A 49 -1.24 -24.06 -15.16
N TYR A 50 -1.12 -22.79 -14.77
CA TYR A 50 -2.26 -21.87 -14.62
C TYR A 50 -2.13 -20.69 -15.57
N SER A 51 -3.24 -20.23 -16.11
CA SER A 51 -3.32 -18.97 -16.87
C SER A 51 -4.25 -18.01 -16.12
N LEU A 52 -3.70 -16.87 -15.73
CA LEU A 52 -4.31 -15.90 -14.84
C LEU A 52 -4.60 -14.63 -15.62
N ASP A 53 -5.86 -14.21 -15.65
CA ASP A 53 -6.26 -12.90 -16.15
C ASP A 53 -6.64 -12.03 -14.95
N CYS A 54 -5.93 -10.91 -14.76
CA CYS A 54 -6.23 -9.91 -13.72
C CYS A 54 -7.71 -9.51 -13.64
N PHE A 55 -8.43 -9.54 -14.76
CA PHE A 55 -9.84 -9.12 -14.86
C PHE A 55 -10.78 -10.26 -15.26
N GLY A 56 -10.29 -11.50 -15.38
CA GLY A 56 -11.07 -12.63 -15.90
C GLY A 56 -12.29 -13.00 -15.03
N ASN A 57 -12.22 -12.71 -13.72
CA ASN A 57 -13.23 -13.10 -12.75
C ASN A 57 -14.16 -11.96 -12.30
N GLU A 58 -13.97 -10.72 -12.76
CA GLU A 58 -14.81 -9.59 -12.36
C GLU A 58 -15.64 -9.03 -13.52
N THR A 59 -16.95 -9.13 -13.37
CA THR A 59 -17.89 -8.27 -14.07
C THR A 59 -18.26 -7.13 -13.13
N THR A 60 -17.57 -5.97 -13.16
CA THR A 60 -18.16 -4.63 -12.82
C THR A 60 -17.19 -3.42 -12.75
N ASN A 61 -17.73 -2.28 -13.20
CA ASN A 61 -17.59 -0.89 -12.71
C ASN A 61 -16.30 -0.07 -12.76
N TYR A 62 -15.18 -0.56 -13.29
CA TYR A 62 -14.21 0.38 -13.86
C TYR A 62 -14.74 0.84 -15.22
N ASN A 63 -14.66 2.13 -15.54
CA ASN A 63 -14.95 2.68 -16.88
C ASN A 63 -13.92 2.19 -17.91
N TYR A 64 -13.73 0.88 -17.99
CA TYR A 64 -13.00 0.20 -19.03
C TYR A 64 -13.92 0.20 -20.24
N SER A 65 -13.79 1.23 -21.07
CA SER A 65 -14.52 1.29 -22.34
C SER A 65 -14.15 0.04 -23.17
N PRO A 66 -15.10 -0.82 -23.55
CA PRO A 66 -14.83 -1.99 -24.35
C PRO A 66 -14.69 -1.56 -25.81
N VAL A 67 -13.57 -0.90 -26.14
CA VAL A 67 -13.27 -0.48 -27.52
C VAL A 67 -11.78 -0.73 -27.76
N ASN A 68 -11.51 -1.86 -28.41
CA ASN A 68 -10.20 -2.49 -28.69
C ASN A 68 -9.57 -3.19 -27.48
N ALA A 69 -9.16 -4.45 -27.68
CA ALA A 69 -8.40 -5.20 -26.68
C ALA A 69 -7.16 -4.38 -26.30
N LEU A 70 -7.15 -3.84 -25.07
CA LEU A 70 -6.01 -3.07 -24.59
C LEU A 70 -4.78 -3.99 -24.60
N PRO A 71 -3.60 -3.45 -24.96
CA PRO A 71 -2.38 -4.25 -24.98
C PRO A 71 -2.14 -4.84 -23.59
N ARG A 72 -1.60 -6.07 -23.58
CA ARG A 72 -1.38 -6.86 -22.37
C ARG A 72 0.08 -7.25 -22.29
N ILE A 73 0.58 -7.29 -21.07
CA ILE A 73 1.87 -7.87 -20.72
C ILE A 73 1.57 -9.26 -20.15
N THR A 74 2.36 -10.25 -20.52
CA THR A 74 2.25 -11.61 -19.99
C THR A 74 3.61 -12.04 -19.48
N GLU A 75 3.65 -12.42 -18.20
CA GLU A 75 4.83 -12.99 -17.56
C GLU A 75 4.59 -14.45 -17.17
N GLU A 76 5.66 -15.24 -17.25
CA GLU A 76 5.65 -16.67 -16.97
C GLU A 76 6.59 -16.96 -15.80
N TYR A 77 6.07 -17.65 -14.78
CA TYR A 77 6.83 -18.03 -13.59
C TYR A 77 6.96 -19.54 -13.50
N SER A 78 8.08 -20.01 -12.95
CA SER A 78 8.30 -21.43 -12.68
C SER A 78 9.06 -21.61 -11.37
N TRP A 79 8.52 -22.42 -10.46
CA TRP A 79 9.17 -22.69 -9.16
C TRP A 79 8.86 -24.08 -8.62
N GLU A 80 9.68 -24.53 -7.67
CA GLU A 80 9.50 -25.82 -6.99
C GLU A 80 8.91 -25.60 -5.60
N TYR A 81 7.89 -26.37 -5.25
CA TYR A 81 7.38 -26.47 -3.89
C TYR A 81 6.75 -27.85 -3.64
N GLY A 82 6.96 -28.42 -2.45
CA GLY A 82 6.43 -29.75 -2.11
C GLY A 82 7.00 -30.90 -2.97
N GLY A 83 8.12 -30.67 -3.67
CA GLY A 83 8.68 -31.60 -4.66
C GLY A 83 7.92 -31.65 -5.99
N LEU A 84 7.12 -30.63 -6.28
CA LEU A 84 6.37 -30.42 -7.52
C LEU A 84 6.84 -29.14 -8.22
N ASN A 85 6.72 -29.11 -9.54
CA ASN A 85 7.02 -27.92 -10.33
C ASN A 85 5.73 -27.20 -10.74
N TRP A 86 5.68 -25.92 -10.45
CA TRP A 86 4.54 -25.04 -10.71
C TRP A 86 4.89 -24.06 -11.81
N ASN A 87 3.99 -23.83 -12.75
CA ASN A 87 4.17 -22.86 -13.83
C ASN A 87 2.95 -21.96 -13.94
N TRP A 88 3.13 -20.64 -13.85
CA TRP A 88 2.03 -19.69 -13.93
C TRP A 88 2.26 -18.66 -15.02
N SER A 89 1.22 -18.44 -15.82
CA SER A 89 1.15 -17.39 -16.83
C SER A 89 0.23 -16.29 -16.32
N LEU A 90 0.79 -15.14 -15.96
CA LEU A 90 0.02 -13.97 -15.52
C LEU A 90 -0.10 -12.98 -16.67
N SER A 91 -1.32 -12.71 -17.12
CA SER A 91 -1.58 -11.66 -18.10
C SER A 91 -2.21 -10.46 -17.44
N VAL A 92 -1.66 -9.27 -17.67
CA VAL A 92 -2.10 -8.01 -17.07
C VAL A 92 -2.26 -6.93 -18.15
N PRO A 93 -3.21 -5.99 -18.00
CA PRO A 93 -3.28 -4.85 -18.91
C PRO A 93 -2.07 -3.93 -18.78
N GLU A 94 -1.48 -3.54 -19.92
CA GLU A 94 -0.28 -2.69 -19.95
C GLU A 94 -0.52 -1.33 -19.28
N ASN A 95 -1.71 -0.77 -19.41
CA ASN A 95 -2.06 0.51 -18.77
C ASN A 95 -2.04 0.44 -17.24
N LEU A 96 -2.32 -0.71 -16.64
CA LEU A 96 -2.25 -0.88 -15.18
C LEU A 96 -0.79 -0.90 -14.72
N TYR A 97 0.09 -1.58 -15.45
CA TYR A 97 1.54 -1.50 -15.20
C TYR A 97 2.06 -0.06 -15.38
N GLN A 98 1.68 0.62 -16.47
CA GLN A 98 2.07 2.01 -16.72
C GLN A 98 1.52 2.98 -15.66
N TYR A 99 0.33 2.72 -15.11
CA TYR A 99 -0.19 3.50 -13.99
C TYR A 99 0.79 3.49 -12.81
N TYR A 100 1.25 2.31 -12.38
CA TYR A 100 2.22 2.22 -11.28
C TYR A 100 3.59 2.80 -11.64
N LYS A 101 4.10 2.55 -12.86
CA LYS A 101 5.36 3.17 -13.32
C LYS A 101 5.35 4.70 -13.23
N ASN A 102 4.19 5.32 -13.46
CA ASN A 102 4.03 6.78 -13.43
C ASN A 102 3.52 7.32 -12.09
N LYS A 103 3.16 6.45 -11.13
CA LYS A 103 2.70 6.87 -9.80
C LYS A 103 3.88 7.46 -9.01
N PRO A 104 3.73 8.64 -8.39
CA PRO A 104 4.74 9.20 -7.51
C PRO A 104 5.11 8.22 -6.39
N ARG A 105 6.39 8.20 -6.01
CA ARG A 105 6.91 7.33 -4.95
C ARG A 105 6.78 8.01 -3.60
N ALA A 106 6.22 7.29 -2.64
CA ALA A 106 6.14 7.69 -1.24
C ALA A 106 7.35 7.18 -0.46
N SER A 107 7.59 7.74 0.73
CA SER A 107 8.73 7.32 1.56
C SER A 107 8.47 6.05 2.39
N GLY A 108 7.21 5.68 2.64
CA GLY A 108 6.85 4.52 3.46
C GLY A 108 6.58 3.28 2.62
N TYR A 109 7.31 2.19 2.85
CA TYR A 109 7.15 0.91 2.14
C TYR A 109 5.76 0.29 2.31
N GLU A 110 5.12 0.50 3.46
CA GLU A 110 3.76 0.04 3.74
C GLU A 110 2.70 0.62 2.79
N GLN A 111 2.97 1.78 2.18
CA GLN A 111 2.06 2.43 1.24
C GLN A 111 1.99 1.71 -0.12
N TYR A 112 2.93 0.81 -0.41
CA TYR A 112 3.01 0.09 -1.67
C TYR A 112 2.21 -1.20 -1.65
N ALA A 113 2.18 -1.88 -0.50
CA ALA A 113 1.62 -3.23 -0.41
C ALA A 113 0.08 -3.28 -0.48
N LEU A 114 -0.60 -2.16 -0.23
CA LEU A 114 -2.06 -2.12 -0.09
C LEU A 114 -2.75 -1.16 -1.07
N SER A 115 -2.23 -1.05 -2.29
CA SER A 115 -2.90 -0.32 -3.38
C SER A 115 -4.24 -0.95 -3.74
N ASP A 116 -5.27 -0.13 -3.99
CA ASP A 116 -6.59 -0.63 -4.42
C ASP A 116 -6.62 -1.08 -5.89
N TYR A 117 -5.67 -0.63 -6.73
CA TYR A 117 -5.74 -0.79 -8.19
C TYR A 117 -5.30 -2.18 -8.71
N ASP A 118 -4.39 -2.89 -8.04
CA ASP A 118 -3.89 -4.22 -8.42
C ASP A 118 -4.50 -5.35 -7.60
N ARG A 119 -5.26 -5.02 -6.55
CA ARG A 119 -6.02 -5.91 -5.68
C ARG A 119 -6.75 -7.04 -6.43
N HIS A 120 -7.31 -6.75 -7.60
CA HIS A 120 -8.01 -7.73 -8.44
C HIS A 120 -7.03 -8.73 -9.09
N CYS A 121 -5.88 -8.26 -9.59
CA CYS A 121 -4.80 -9.12 -10.08
C CYS A 121 -4.32 -10.05 -8.97
N LEU A 122 -4.08 -9.50 -7.78
CA LEU A 122 -3.63 -10.29 -6.63
C LEU A 122 -4.66 -11.37 -6.24
N LYS A 123 -5.99 -11.09 -6.28
CA LYS A 123 -7.00 -12.17 -6.08
C LYS A 123 -6.92 -13.24 -7.12
N SER A 124 -6.79 -12.87 -8.40
CA SER A 124 -6.77 -13.84 -9.48
C SER A 124 -5.65 -14.86 -9.27
N MET A 125 -4.48 -14.38 -8.83
CA MET A 125 -3.33 -15.19 -8.48
C MET A 125 -3.49 -15.96 -7.16
N LEU A 126 -4.08 -15.35 -6.13
CA LEU A 126 -4.33 -16.03 -4.85
C LEU A 126 -5.37 -17.15 -4.99
N ASN A 127 -6.39 -16.97 -5.82
CA ASN A 127 -7.37 -18.01 -6.13
C ASN A 127 -6.68 -19.25 -6.73
N SER A 128 -5.64 -19.08 -7.57
CA SER A 128 -4.88 -20.23 -8.08
C SER A 128 -3.96 -20.85 -7.04
N PHE A 129 -3.41 -20.06 -6.10
CA PHE A 129 -2.70 -20.62 -4.94
C PHE A 129 -3.63 -21.46 -4.06
N GLU A 130 -4.84 -20.97 -3.79
CA GLU A 130 -5.85 -21.68 -3.01
C GLU A 130 -6.31 -22.96 -3.73
N GLU A 131 -6.62 -22.89 -5.03
CA GLU A 131 -6.99 -24.07 -5.83
C GLU A 131 -5.88 -25.13 -5.85
N ALA A 132 -4.63 -24.71 -6.09
CA ALA A 132 -3.47 -25.59 -6.03
C ALA A 132 -3.29 -26.23 -4.64
N SER A 133 -3.49 -25.44 -3.59
CA SER A 133 -3.39 -25.90 -2.20
C SER A 133 -4.49 -26.92 -1.87
N GLU A 134 -5.72 -26.70 -2.34
CA GLU A 134 -6.82 -27.66 -2.20
C GLU A 134 -6.55 -28.97 -2.94
N GLN A 135 -6.00 -28.90 -4.16
CA GLN A 135 -5.66 -30.08 -4.97
C GLN A 135 -4.60 -30.96 -4.30
N GLU A 136 -3.57 -30.35 -3.71
CA GLU A 136 -2.47 -31.06 -3.05
C GLU A 136 -2.70 -31.31 -1.54
N GLY A 137 -3.80 -30.80 -0.98
CA GLY A 137 -4.14 -30.95 0.42
C GLY A 137 -3.22 -30.17 1.37
N TYR A 138 -2.71 -29.01 0.92
CA TYR A 138 -1.87 -28.14 1.72
C TYR A 138 -2.66 -27.50 2.88
N SER A 139 -2.04 -27.52 4.07
CA SER A 139 -2.47 -26.73 5.22
C SER A 139 -2.27 -25.23 4.99
N LYS A 140 -2.84 -24.38 5.85
CA LYS A 140 -2.64 -22.93 5.77
C LYS A 140 -1.17 -22.51 5.89
N SER A 141 -0.39 -23.16 6.75
CA SER A 141 1.05 -22.89 6.85
C SER A 141 1.77 -23.28 5.57
N GLN A 142 1.38 -24.40 4.95
CA GLN A 142 1.92 -24.80 3.65
C GLN A 142 1.49 -23.87 2.52
N LEU A 143 0.31 -23.25 2.59
CA LEU A 143 -0.09 -22.20 1.64
C LEU A 143 0.81 -20.96 1.79
N VAL A 144 1.14 -20.55 3.03
CA VAL A 144 2.10 -19.46 3.27
C VAL A 144 3.47 -19.81 2.70
N GLU A 145 4.00 -20.99 3.02
CA GLU A 145 5.29 -21.47 2.51
C GLU A 145 5.29 -21.60 0.98
N PHE A 146 4.17 -21.99 0.38
CA PHE A 146 4.03 -22.11 -1.08
C PHE A 146 4.10 -20.75 -1.78
N ILE A 147 3.44 -19.73 -1.21
CA ILE A 147 3.50 -18.34 -1.68
C ILE A 147 4.90 -17.75 -1.49
N VAL A 148 5.52 -18.00 -0.33
CA VAL A 148 6.88 -17.53 -0.04
C VAL A 148 7.87 -18.17 -1.01
N ALA A 149 7.76 -19.47 -1.27
CA ALA A 149 8.61 -20.18 -2.25
C ALA A 149 8.46 -19.61 -3.67
N PHE A 150 7.24 -19.23 -4.06
CA PHE A 150 7.00 -18.52 -5.31
C PHE A 150 7.76 -17.18 -5.34
N VAL A 151 7.61 -16.32 -4.33
CA VAL A 151 8.27 -15.00 -4.33
C VAL A 151 9.79 -15.15 -4.26
N GLN A 152 10.31 -16.08 -3.47
CA GLN A 152 11.73 -16.41 -3.39
C GLN A 152 12.33 -16.91 -4.73
N SER A 153 11.50 -17.40 -5.65
CA SER A 153 11.93 -17.85 -6.98
C SER A 153 12.13 -16.73 -7.99
N LEU A 154 11.66 -15.51 -7.68
CA LEU A 154 11.82 -14.34 -8.54
C LEU A 154 13.27 -13.87 -8.57
N ASP A 155 13.67 -13.19 -9.65
CA ASP A 155 15.05 -12.74 -9.80
C ASP A 155 15.37 -11.62 -8.80
N TYR A 156 16.50 -11.75 -8.10
CA TYR A 156 17.02 -10.64 -7.30
C TYR A 156 17.62 -9.58 -8.22
N THR A 157 17.01 -8.40 -8.28
CA THR A 157 17.46 -7.31 -9.13
C THR A 157 17.50 -6.00 -8.35
N SER A 158 18.69 -5.43 -8.16
CA SER A 158 18.84 -4.15 -7.46
C SER A 158 18.26 -3.01 -8.28
N ASP A 159 17.61 -2.04 -7.63
CA ASP A 159 17.00 -0.88 -8.29
C ASP A 159 17.93 -0.07 -9.19
N LYS A 160 19.18 0.09 -8.77
CA LYS A 160 20.19 0.81 -9.56
C LYS A 160 20.38 0.21 -10.96
N VAL A 161 20.20 -1.09 -11.08
CA VAL A 161 20.39 -1.83 -12.33
C VAL A 161 19.13 -1.78 -13.20
N THR A 162 17.94 -1.81 -12.61
CA THR A 162 16.67 -1.93 -13.33
C THR A 162 15.99 -0.59 -13.62
N THR A 163 16.16 0.40 -12.74
CA THR A 163 15.49 1.72 -12.84
C THR A 163 16.47 2.88 -12.98
N GLY A 164 17.74 2.66 -12.58
CA GLY A 164 18.77 3.70 -12.58
C GLY A 164 18.75 4.62 -11.35
N TYR A 165 17.88 4.33 -10.37
CA TYR A 165 17.80 5.00 -9.08
C TYR A 165 18.36 4.11 -7.96
N ASP A 166 18.87 4.70 -6.88
CA ASP A 166 19.42 3.93 -5.75
C ASP A 166 18.32 3.38 -4.81
N GLU A 167 17.09 3.92 -4.85
CA GLU A 167 15.88 3.43 -4.14
C GLU A 167 14.63 3.68 -5.02
N TYR A 168 13.96 2.61 -5.45
CA TYR A 168 12.72 2.58 -6.22
C TYR A 168 11.83 1.43 -5.71
N PRO A 169 11.14 1.61 -4.56
CA PRO A 169 10.21 0.59 -4.09
C PRO A 169 9.10 0.35 -5.13
N ARG A 170 8.93 -0.89 -5.55
CA ARG A 170 7.94 -1.35 -6.53
C ARG A 170 6.61 -1.68 -5.86
N TYR A 171 5.52 -1.39 -6.56
CA TYR A 171 4.21 -1.94 -6.21
C TYR A 171 4.16 -3.46 -6.51
N PRO A 172 3.32 -4.25 -5.84
CA PRO A 172 3.22 -5.70 -6.07
C PRO A 172 3.08 -6.08 -7.55
N LEU A 173 2.26 -5.36 -8.32
CA LEU A 173 2.14 -5.59 -9.76
C LEU A 173 3.42 -5.29 -10.55
N GLU A 174 4.19 -4.27 -10.16
CA GLU A 174 5.49 -3.99 -10.81
C GLU A 174 6.47 -5.12 -10.54
N THR A 175 6.58 -5.60 -9.31
CA THR A 175 7.47 -6.73 -8.94
C THR A 175 7.14 -7.99 -9.72
N LEU A 176 5.85 -8.28 -9.90
CA LEU A 176 5.39 -9.39 -10.73
C LEU A 176 5.83 -9.20 -12.19
N ILE A 177 5.50 -8.05 -12.80
CA ILE A 177 5.77 -7.82 -14.23
C ILE A 177 7.26 -7.64 -14.56
N ASP A 178 8.03 -7.06 -13.66
CA ASP A 178 9.49 -6.96 -13.79
C ASP A 178 10.19 -8.31 -13.48
N ASN A 179 9.42 -9.33 -13.06
CA ASN A 179 9.86 -10.67 -12.67
C ASN A 179 10.96 -10.67 -11.59
N GLY A 180 10.89 -9.71 -10.66
CA GLY A 180 11.92 -9.54 -9.65
C GLY A 180 12.00 -8.14 -9.06
N GLY A 181 12.89 -8.02 -8.08
CA GLY A 181 13.18 -6.81 -7.31
C GLY A 181 14.25 -7.09 -6.27
N ASP A 182 14.54 -6.14 -5.40
CA ASP A 182 15.41 -6.32 -4.24
C ASP A 182 14.59 -6.61 -2.96
N CYS A 183 15.18 -6.35 -1.79
CA CYS A 183 14.64 -6.84 -0.52
C CYS A 183 13.28 -6.22 -0.20
N GLU A 184 13.10 -4.93 -0.44
CA GLU A 184 11.85 -4.21 -0.21
C GLU A 184 10.74 -4.69 -1.13
N ASP A 185 11.03 -4.93 -2.40
CA ASP A 185 10.02 -5.26 -3.41
C ASP A 185 9.43 -6.64 -3.19
N THR A 186 10.31 -7.61 -2.90
CA THR A 186 9.89 -8.98 -2.58
C THR A 186 9.16 -9.02 -1.24
N ALA A 187 9.59 -8.23 -0.25
CA ALA A 187 8.88 -8.11 1.02
C ALA A 187 7.49 -7.46 0.85
N ILE A 188 7.38 -6.40 0.05
CA ILE A 188 6.11 -5.73 -0.29
C ILE A 188 5.16 -6.70 -0.98
N LEU A 189 5.63 -7.45 -1.99
CA LEU A 189 4.82 -8.42 -2.73
C LEU A 189 4.34 -9.56 -1.81
N THR A 190 5.25 -10.19 -1.05
CA THR A 190 4.88 -11.24 -0.10
C THR A 190 3.89 -10.71 0.93
N ALA A 191 4.12 -9.51 1.46
CA ALA A 191 3.24 -8.94 2.47
C ALA A 191 1.84 -8.65 1.91
N ALA A 192 1.74 -8.12 0.69
CA ALA A 192 0.47 -7.88 0.00
C ALA A 192 -0.33 -9.17 -0.22
N LEU A 193 0.32 -10.22 -0.74
CA LEU A 193 -0.31 -11.51 -1.00
C LEU A 193 -0.84 -12.17 0.28
N LEU A 194 -0.01 -12.23 1.33
CA LEU A 194 -0.41 -12.85 2.59
C LEU A 194 -1.46 -12.02 3.35
N HIS A 195 -1.37 -10.69 3.29
CA HIS A 195 -2.38 -9.82 3.88
C HIS A 195 -3.74 -10.00 3.20
N GLU A 196 -3.77 -10.17 1.87
CA GLU A 196 -5.02 -10.38 1.13
C GLU A 196 -5.70 -11.72 1.46
N LEU A 197 -4.93 -12.75 1.83
CA LEU A 197 -5.45 -14.00 2.39
C LEU A 197 -5.94 -13.88 3.84
N GLY A 198 -5.78 -12.70 4.45
CA GLY A 198 -6.24 -12.41 5.81
C GLY A 198 -5.26 -12.80 6.91
N PHE A 199 -4.01 -13.16 6.58
CA PHE A 199 -2.99 -13.40 7.59
C PHE A 199 -2.59 -12.11 8.31
N GLY A 200 -2.22 -12.22 9.58
CA GLY A 200 -1.59 -11.10 10.29
C GLY A 200 -0.19 -10.88 9.74
N VAL A 201 0.04 -9.76 9.06
CA VAL A 201 1.31 -9.48 8.37
C VAL A 201 1.84 -8.11 8.77
N VAL A 202 3.17 -7.98 8.82
CA VAL A 202 3.91 -6.72 8.96
C VAL A 202 5.14 -6.73 8.05
N LEU A 203 5.65 -5.55 7.70
CA LEU A 203 7.01 -5.43 7.16
C LEU A 203 7.99 -5.27 8.33
N ILE A 204 9.15 -5.92 8.20
CA ILE A 204 10.24 -5.89 9.18
C ILE A 204 11.42 -5.17 8.52
N GLU A 205 11.68 -3.95 8.95
CA GLU A 205 12.84 -3.18 8.50
C GLU A 205 14.02 -3.43 9.45
N LEU A 206 15.09 -3.97 8.87
CA LEU A 206 16.39 -4.19 9.48
C LEU A 206 17.41 -3.23 8.85
N PRO A 207 18.61 -3.06 9.44
CA PRO A 207 19.62 -2.18 8.86
C PRO A 207 19.99 -2.56 7.41
N ASN A 208 19.52 -1.76 6.44
CA ASN A 208 19.65 -1.98 4.99
C ASN A 208 19.01 -3.29 4.49
N HIS A 209 17.94 -3.77 5.14
CA HIS A 209 17.23 -4.98 4.71
C HIS A 209 15.75 -4.89 5.04
N MET A 210 14.92 -5.46 4.18
CA MET A 210 13.49 -5.58 4.40
C MET A 210 13.08 -7.05 4.35
N ALA A 211 12.23 -7.45 5.28
CA ALA A 211 11.66 -8.79 5.35
C ALA A 211 10.18 -8.72 5.73
N VAL A 212 9.53 -9.88 5.80
CA VAL A 212 8.12 -9.98 6.21
C VAL A 212 8.01 -10.62 7.59
N GLY A 213 7.06 -10.15 8.39
CA GLY A 213 6.65 -10.79 9.63
C GLY A 213 5.25 -11.38 9.49
N VAL A 214 5.08 -12.67 9.77
CA VAL A 214 3.77 -13.34 9.72
C VAL A 214 3.33 -13.79 11.12
N SER A 215 2.10 -13.47 11.50
CA SER A 215 1.54 -13.68 12.84
C SER A 215 1.32 -15.16 13.13
N GLY A 216 2.01 -15.70 14.14
CA GLY A 216 1.88 -17.09 14.57
C GLY A 216 1.80 -17.23 16.08
N ASP A 217 1.40 -18.42 16.54
CA ASP A 217 1.32 -18.77 17.96
C ASP A 217 2.57 -19.53 18.46
N ASP A 218 2.49 -20.04 19.69
CA ASP A 218 3.58 -20.76 20.37
C ASP A 218 3.95 -22.12 19.74
N SER A 219 3.16 -22.63 18.78
CA SER A 219 3.47 -23.85 18.04
C SER A 219 4.56 -23.65 16.99
N VAL A 220 4.86 -22.40 16.63
CA VAL A 220 5.83 -22.05 15.59
C VAL A 220 7.20 -21.82 16.22
N TYR A 221 8.23 -22.39 15.59
CA TYR A 221 9.62 -22.24 15.99
C TYR A 221 10.38 -21.26 15.08
N GLY A 222 11.38 -20.59 15.64
CA GLY A 222 12.29 -19.70 14.90
C GLY A 222 12.29 -18.27 15.43
N THR A 223 12.90 -17.38 14.66
CA THR A 223 13.04 -15.96 14.98
C THR A 223 11.73 -15.22 14.76
N TYR A 224 11.34 -14.39 15.72
CA TYR A 224 10.13 -13.57 15.66
C TYR A 224 10.34 -12.23 16.37
N TYR A 225 9.49 -11.26 16.02
CA TYR A 225 9.39 -9.96 16.68
C TYR A 225 8.04 -9.84 17.38
N ASN A 226 8.05 -9.34 18.62
CA ASN A 226 6.81 -9.06 19.36
C ASN A 226 6.32 -7.66 19.01
N TYR A 227 5.07 -7.54 18.58
CA TYR A 227 4.44 -6.25 18.33
C TYR A 227 2.96 -6.31 18.71
N ASN A 228 2.50 -5.33 19.49
CA ASN A 228 1.12 -5.24 20.00
C ASN A 228 0.57 -6.56 20.62
N GLY A 229 1.43 -7.31 21.32
CA GLY A 229 1.06 -8.57 21.98
C GLY A 229 0.94 -9.78 21.06
N LYS A 230 1.30 -9.65 19.77
CA LYS A 230 1.40 -10.75 18.80
C LYS A 230 2.85 -11.05 18.44
N LYS A 231 3.13 -12.29 18.04
CA LYS A 231 4.42 -12.74 17.52
C LYS A 231 4.38 -12.75 16.00
N TYR A 232 5.27 -11.99 15.38
CA TYR A 232 5.47 -11.98 13.93
C TYR A 232 6.77 -12.70 13.60
N PHE A 233 6.64 -13.93 13.08
CA PHE A 233 7.78 -14.75 12.69
C PHE A 233 8.43 -14.21 11.43
N TYR A 234 9.75 -14.15 11.45
CA TYR A 234 10.55 -13.63 10.35
C TYR A 234 10.40 -14.51 9.11
N VAL A 235 10.20 -13.89 7.97
CA VAL A 235 10.11 -14.55 6.66
C VAL A 235 11.06 -13.82 5.73
N GLU A 236 12.14 -14.51 5.36
CA GLU A 236 13.07 -14.05 4.34
C GLU A 236 12.45 -14.23 2.96
N THR A 237 12.42 -13.16 2.18
CA THR A 237 11.88 -13.16 0.82
C THR A 237 12.98 -13.14 -0.24
N THR A 238 14.22 -12.80 0.16
CA THR A 238 15.37 -12.76 -0.73
C THR A 238 16.14 -14.09 -0.74
N GLY A 239 16.18 -14.71 -1.92
CA GLY A 239 16.83 -16.00 -2.12
C GLY A 239 15.96 -17.20 -1.77
N THR A 240 16.35 -18.37 -2.26
CA THR A 240 15.52 -19.58 -2.22
C THR A 240 15.78 -20.45 -0.99
N GLY A 241 14.70 -21.05 -0.48
CA GLY A 241 14.77 -22.14 0.49
C GLY A 241 14.76 -21.70 1.95
N TRP A 242 14.61 -20.41 2.23
CA TRP A 242 14.42 -19.92 3.60
C TRP A 242 13.05 -20.32 4.13
N LYS A 243 13.05 -20.90 5.34
CA LYS A 243 11.81 -21.25 6.02
C LYS A 243 11.33 -20.12 6.93
N ILE A 244 10.05 -20.18 7.28
CA ILE A 244 9.48 -19.28 8.29
C ILE A 244 10.27 -19.44 9.60
N GLY A 245 10.71 -18.32 10.15
CA GLY A 245 11.52 -18.25 11.37
C GLY A 245 13.03 -18.40 11.16
N GLU A 246 13.50 -18.73 9.95
CA GLU A 246 14.93 -18.72 9.62
C GLU A 246 15.36 -17.30 9.23
N ILE A 247 16.38 -16.79 9.92
CA ILE A 247 16.93 -15.45 9.70
C ILE A 247 18.40 -15.57 9.26
N PRO A 248 18.88 -14.75 8.30
CA PRO A 248 20.31 -14.70 8.00
C PRO A 248 21.15 -14.33 9.23
N GLU A 249 22.33 -14.95 9.38
CA GLU A 249 23.23 -14.77 10.53
C GLU A 249 23.57 -13.29 10.81
N GLU A 250 23.68 -12.47 9.76
CA GLU A 250 23.99 -11.04 9.87
C GLU A 250 22.90 -10.20 10.56
N TYR A 251 21.66 -10.70 10.56
CA TYR A 251 20.51 -10.05 11.20
C TYR A 251 20.12 -10.66 12.54
N GLU A 252 20.79 -11.74 12.98
CA GLU A 252 20.52 -12.34 14.28
C GLU A 252 20.71 -11.33 15.43
N GLY A 253 19.68 -11.22 16.28
CA GLY A 253 19.68 -10.34 17.46
C GLY A 253 19.64 -8.83 17.14
N LYS A 254 19.46 -8.43 15.88
CA LYS A 254 19.25 -7.02 15.51
C LYS A 254 17.87 -6.55 15.96
N SER A 255 17.78 -5.26 16.26
CA SER A 255 16.49 -4.60 16.44
C SER A 255 15.90 -4.27 15.07
N ALA A 256 14.58 -4.38 14.95
CA ALA A 256 13.85 -4.06 13.73
C ALA A 256 12.78 -2.99 13.99
N THR A 257 12.48 -2.20 12.96
CA THR A 257 11.28 -1.36 12.91
C THR A 257 10.16 -2.19 12.29
N ILE A 258 8.99 -2.17 12.92
CA ILE A 258 7.81 -2.89 12.44
C ILE A 258 6.86 -1.90 11.77
N HIS A 259 6.60 -2.12 10.48
CA HIS A 259 5.62 -1.35 9.72
C HIS A 259 4.34 -2.15 9.57
N LEU A 260 3.23 -1.56 9.98
CA LEU A 260 1.93 -2.20 9.91
C LEU A 260 1.36 -2.12 8.49
N MET A 261 0.65 -3.19 8.11
CA MET A 261 -0.10 -3.23 6.86
C MET A 261 -1.37 -2.38 7.01
N VAL A 262 -1.25 -1.07 6.78
CA VAL A 262 -2.38 -0.13 6.81
C VAL A 262 -2.34 0.78 5.58
N GLN A 263 -3.51 1.03 4.99
CA GLN A 263 -3.64 2.06 3.95
C GLN A 263 -3.52 3.44 4.59
N ILE A 264 -2.58 4.23 4.08
CA ILE A 264 -2.38 5.63 4.48
C ILE A 264 -2.61 6.50 3.23
N PRO A 265 -3.82 7.06 3.08
CA PRO A 265 -4.09 8.00 2.00
C PRO A 265 -3.16 9.21 2.13
N THR A 266 -2.68 9.69 0.99
CA THR A 266 -1.82 10.87 0.91
C THR A 266 -2.47 11.82 -0.08
N LEU A 267 -2.84 13.00 0.40
CA LEU A 267 -3.44 14.02 -0.46
C LEU A 267 -2.35 14.96 -0.99
N ASP A 268 -2.51 15.38 -2.23
CA ASP A 268 -1.83 16.53 -2.80
C ASP A 268 -2.82 17.68 -2.98
N LEU A 269 -2.34 18.91 -2.81
CA LEU A 269 -3.16 20.11 -2.82
C LEU A 269 -2.45 21.25 -3.55
N SER A 270 -3.14 21.81 -4.54
CA SER A 270 -2.72 23.05 -5.21
C SER A 270 -3.88 24.04 -5.25
N TRP A 271 -3.59 25.33 -5.23
CA TRP A 271 -4.63 26.34 -5.21
C TRP A 271 -4.16 27.69 -5.74
N ASP A 272 -5.13 28.48 -6.19
CA ASP A 272 -4.96 29.87 -6.57
C ASP A 272 -6.09 30.74 -6.01
N ALA A 273 -5.86 32.05 -5.97
CA ALA A 273 -6.83 33.01 -5.48
C ALA A 273 -6.94 34.21 -6.41
N GLU A 274 -8.16 34.59 -6.73
CA GLU A 274 -8.47 35.75 -7.58
C GLU A 274 -9.53 36.64 -6.96
N VAL A 275 -9.52 37.93 -7.33
CA VAL A 275 -10.57 38.86 -6.90
C VAL A 275 -11.87 38.49 -7.62
N TYR A 276 -12.86 38.07 -6.84
CA TYR A 276 -14.19 37.72 -7.36
C TYR A 276 -15.11 38.92 -7.46
N SER A 277 -15.15 39.74 -6.41
CA SER A 277 -15.95 40.97 -6.37
C SER A 277 -15.37 41.98 -5.38
N TYR A 278 -15.80 43.24 -5.45
CA TYR A 278 -15.43 44.24 -4.44
C TYR A 278 -16.51 45.32 -4.30
N ASN A 279 -16.53 45.95 -3.13
CA ASN A 279 -17.32 47.16 -2.88
C ASN A 279 -16.44 48.22 -2.20
N SER A 280 -17.05 49.29 -1.67
CA SER A 280 -16.33 50.40 -1.04
C SER A 280 -15.66 50.03 0.28
N LYS A 281 -16.03 48.89 0.89
CA LYS A 281 -15.52 48.43 2.19
C LYS A 281 -14.64 47.19 2.09
N ASN A 282 -15.01 46.22 1.26
CA ASN A 282 -14.36 44.91 1.21
C ASN A 282 -13.99 44.49 -0.23
N VAL A 283 -12.99 43.64 -0.33
CA VAL A 283 -12.64 42.83 -1.50
C VAL A 283 -12.96 41.37 -1.17
N GLN A 284 -13.69 40.71 -2.06
CA GLN A 284 -14.00 39.29 -1.94
C GLN A 284 -13.11 38.51 -2.91
N TYR A 285 -12.42 37.51 -2.39
CA TYR A 285 -11.59 36.60 -3.17
C TYR A 285 -12.31 35.27 -3.37
N LYS A 286 -12.18 34.71 -4.57
CA LYS A 286 -12.44 33.30 -4.85
C LYS A 286 -11.11 32.56 -4.73
N ILE A 287 -11.10 31.48 -3.96
CA ILE A 287 -9.96 30.58 -3.80
C ILE A 287 -10.37 29.25 -4.42
N HIS A 288 -9.70 28.85 -5.49
CA HIS A 288 -9.90 27.56 -6.15
C HIS A 288 -8.85 26.59 -5.62
N VAL A 289 -9.27 25.42 -5.14
CA VAL A 289 -8.39 24.40 -4.57
C VAL A 289 -8.60 23.09 -5.29
N ASP A 290 -7.57 22.59 -5.95
CA ASP A 290 -7.49 21.23 -6.52
C ASP A 290 -6.92 20.26 -5.47
N ILE A 291 -7.54 19.09 -5.38
CA ILE A 291 -7.20 18.05 -4.41
C ILE A 291 -7.13 16.72 -5.14
N GLU A 292 -6.05 15.97 -4.93
CA GLU A 292 -5.85 14.62 -5.47
C GLU A 292 -5.42 13.66 -4.36
N ASN A 293 -5.97 12.45 -4.33
CA ASN A 293 -5.44 11.39 -3.47
C ASN A 293 -4.41 10.56 -4.24
N VAL A 294 -3.14 10.79 -3.94
CA VAL A 294 -1.99 10.11 -4.56
C VAL A 294 -1.51 8.89 -3.75
N GLY A 295 -1.95 8.75 -2.50
CA GLY A 295 -1.59 7.63 -1.61
C GLY A 295 -2.58 6.46 -1.66
N ALA A 296 -2.25 5.37 -0.96
CA ALA A 296 -3.05 4.15 -0.96
C ALA A 296 -4.34 4.28 -0.15
N GLY A 297 -5.42 3.68 -0.66
CA GLY A 297 -6.72 3.66 0.01
C GLY A 297 -7.49 4.98 -0.05
N SER A 298 -8.62 5.05 0.66
CA SER A 298 -9.54 6.20 0.62
C SER A 298 -9.30 7.19 1.76
N ALA A 299 -9.11 8.47 1.44
CA ALA A 299 -9.12 9.58 2.40
C ALA A 299 -10.55 9.82 2.90
N LYS A 300 -10.73 9.80 4.23
CA LYS A 300 -12.05 9.81 4.89
C LYS A 300 -12.38 11.12 5.55
N ASN A 301 -13.63 11.56 5.35
CA ASN A 301 -14.20 12.81 5.88
C ASN A 301 -13.29 14.04 5.73
N PRO A 302 -12.77 14.35 4.52
CA PRO A 302 -11.86 15.46 4.34
C PRO A 302 -12.58 16.80 4.55
N LYS A 303 -11.86 17.76 5.11
CA LYS A 303 -12.34 19.12 5.39
C LYS A 303 -11.31 20.12 4.93
N LEU A 304 -11.78 21.11 4.18
CA LEU A 304 -10.97 22.21 3.69
C LEU A 304 -11.29 23.47 4.49
N TYR A 305 -10.37 23.86 5.37
CA TYR A 305 -10.39 25.12 6.07
C TYR A 305 -9.62 26.18 5.28
N ALA A 306 -10.18 27.38 5.20
CA ALA A 306 -9.50 28.52 4.62
C ALA A 306 -9.75 29.78 5.45
N ALA A 307 -8.71 30.59 5.62
CA ALA A 307 -8.80 31.86 6.33
C ALA A 307 -7.98 32.97 5.65
N ALA A 308 -8.46 34.19 5.78
CA ALA A 308 -7.73 35.41 5.46
C ALA A 308 -7.21 36.02 6.77
N LEU A 309 -5.91 35.93 7.01
CA LEU A 309 -5.29 36.30 8.28
C LEU A 309 -5.18 37.82 8.45
N ASN A 310 -5.45 38.31 9.66
CA ASN A 310 -5.11 39.68 10.02
C ASN A 310 -3.67 39.73 10.52
N LEU A 311 -2.78 40.38 9.76
CA LEU A 311 -1.36 40.47 10.11
C LEU A 311 -1.06 41.50 11.21
N ASN A 312 -2.00 42.39 11.51
CA ASN A 312 -1.87 43.40 12.57
C ASN A 312 -2.36 42.90 13.94
N ASP A 313 -3.25 41.91 13.94
CA ASP A 313 -3.80 41.29 15.15
C ASP A 313 -3.95 39.78 14.94
N PRO A 314 -2.95 38.96 15.36
CA PRO A 314 -2.98 37.52 15.20
C PRO A 314 -4.12 36.79 15.93
N GLU A 315 -4.84 37.46 16.84
CA GLU A 315 -6.02 36.89 17.51
C GLU A 315 -7.28 36.99 16.65
N TYR A 316 -7.21 37.70 15.51
CA TYR A 316 -8.32 37.95 14.62
C TYR A 316 -7.99 37.47 13.18
N VAL A 317 -8.99 36.95 12.48
CA VAL A 317 -8.92 36.70 11.04
C VAL A 317 -9.99 37.55 10.35
N TRP A 318 -9.70 38.04 9.15
CA TRP A 318 -10.63 38.86 8.39
C TRP A 318 -11.90 38.10 8.03
N ASP A 319 -11.73 36.86 7.56
CA ASP A 319 -12.81 35.93 7.23
C ASP A 319 -12.25 34.50 7.24
N GLN A 320 -13.10 33.52 7.49
CA GLN A 320 -12.73 32.10 7.47
C GLN A 320 -13.94 31.22 7.19
N THR A 321 -13.70 30.06 6.58
CA THR A 321 -14.73 29.04 6.37
C THR A 321 -14.14 27.64 6.43
N THR A 322 -15.01 26.65 6.56
CA THR A 322 -14.66 25.23 6.45
C THR A 322 -15.68 24.55 5.56
N LEU A 323 -15.21 23.83 4.56
CA LEU A 323 -16.02 22.98 3.69
C LEU A 323 -15.78 21.52 4.08
N GLU A 324 -16.87 20.78 4.24
CA GLU A 324 -16.84 19.31 4.27
C GLU A 324 -16.78 18.82 2.82
N LEU A 325 -15.91 17.87 2.52
CA LEU A 325 -15.72 17.29 1.20
C LEU A 325 -16.17 15.82 1.19
N ASP A 326 -16.40 15.28 -0.01
CA ASP A 326 -16.60 13.85 -0.19
C ASP A 326 -15.28 13.08 0.07
N ASP A 327 -15.39 11.77 0.32
CA ASP A 327 -14.23 10.89 0.41
C ASP A 327 -13.47 10.86 -0.93
N TYR A 328 -12.14 10.93 -0.86
CA TYR A 328 -11.28 10.77 -2.03
C TYR A 328 -10.73 9.34 -2.05
N LYS A 329 -11.22 8.53 -2.97
CA LYS A 329 -10.64 7.20 -3.26
C LYS A 329 -9.21 7.36 -3.77
N GLU A 330 -8.42 6.30 -3.68
CA GLU A 330 -7.09 6.26 -4.30
C GLU A 330 -7.17 6.69 -5.77
N GLY A 331 -6.26 7.56 -6.19
CA GLY A 331 -6.16 8.09 -7.56
C GLY A 331 -7.32 8.99 -7.99
N SER A 332 -8.26 9.34 -7.10
CA SER A 332 -9.33 10.28 -7.42
C SER A 332 -8.92 11.72 -7.13
N SER A 333 -9.47 12.63 -7.93
CA SER A 333 -9.28 14.07 -7.78
C SER A 333 -10.60 14.82 -7.77
N GLY A 334 -10.56 16.04 -7.28
CA GLY A 334 -11.70 16.93 -7.15
C GLY A 334 -11.24 18.35 -6.84
N TYR A 335 -12.18 19.28 -6.76
CA TYR A 335 -11.89 20.67 -6.45
C TYR A 335 -12.93 21.29 -5.53
N ALA A 336 -12.55 22.39 -4.89
CA ALA A 336 -13.44 23.20 -4.08
C ALA A 336 -13.22 24.69 -4.33
N ASP A 337 -14.31 25.45 -4.37
CA ASP A 337 -14.30 26.90 -4.46
C ASP A 337 -14.69 27.52 -3.12
N ILE A 338 -13.83 28.38 -2.57
CA ILE A 338 -14.04 29.10 -1.33
C ILE A 338 -14.09 30.61 -1.60
N TYR A 339 -14.92 31.33 -0.85
CA TYR A 339 -15.01 32.78 -0.94
C TYR A 339 -14.71 33.45 0.40
N LEU A 340 -13.71 34.33 0.44
CA LEU A 340 -13.31 35.06 1.65
C LEU A 340 -13.36 36.57 1.43
N ASN A 341 -13.82 37.31 2.44
CA ASN A 341 -13.93 38.76 2.40
C ASN A 341 -12.83 39.44 3.23
N ILE A 342 -12.18 40.45 2.68
CA ILE A 342 -11.12 41.21 3.36
C ILE A 342 -11.44 42.70 3.27
N PRO A 343 -11.32 43.49 4.37
CA PRO A 343 -11.49 44.94 4.30
C PRO A 343 -10.45 45.60 3.39
N ARG A 344 -10.87 46.62 2.64
CA ARG A 344 -9.99 47.37 1.73
C ARG A 344 -8.85 48.07 2.48
N ASN A 345 -7.71 48.16 1.81
CA ASN A 345 -6.43 48.73 2.26
C ASN A 345 -5.79 48.00 3.46
N GLU A 346 -6.20 46.77 3.73
CA GLU A 346 -5.57 45.94 4.76
C GLU A 346 -4.54 44.99 4.15
N TYR A 347 -3.56 44.61 4.96
CA TYR A 347 -2.63 43.54 4.63
C TYR A 347 -3.20 42.20 5.11
N SER A 348 -3.05 41.18 4.27
CA SER A 348 -3.56 39.84 4.55
C SER A 348 -2.64 38.77 3.98
N LYS A 349 -2.88 37.54 4.43
CA LYS A 349 -2.27 36.31 3.95
C LYS A 349 -3.35 35.22 4.03
N PHE A 350 -3.50 34.43 2.97
CA PHE A 350 -4.39 33.27 3.02
C PHE A 350 -3.69 32.10 3.70
N GLN A 351 -4.46 31.34 4.47
CA GLN A 351 -4.09 30.05 5.04
C GLN A 351 -5.10 29.02 4.57
N ILE A 352 -4.63 27.92 3.98
CA ILE A 352 -5.42 26.80 3.49
C ILE A 352 -4.97 25.55 4.25
N ILE A 353 -5.92 24.84 4.86
CA ILE A 353 -5.65 23.60 5.60
C ILE A 353 -6.61 22.52 5.11
N LEU A 354 -6.07 21.39 4.67
CA LEU A 354 -6.84 20.18 4.36
C LEU A 354 -6.56 19.12 5.42
N TYR A 355 -7.61 18.60 6.06
CA TYR A 355 -7.47 17.61 7.13
C TYR A 355 -8.63 16.62 7.10
N GLY A 356 -8.47 15.45 7.72
CA GLY A 356 -9.51 14.41 7.79
C GLY A 356 -9.17 13.34 8.81
N ASP A 357 -9.86 12.20 8.73
CA ASP A 357 -9.82 11.19 9.79
C ASP A 357 -8.58 10.29 9.74
N ASN A 358 -8.01 10.05 8.55
CA ASN A 358 -7.03 8.99 8.33
C ASN A 358 -5.85 9.38 7.43
N PHE A 359 -5.56 10.67 7.25
CA PHE A 359 -4.41 11.16 6.49
C PHE A 359 -3.76 12.36 7.19
N GLU A 360 -2.50 12.62 6.87
CA GLU A 360 -1.77 13.77 7.42
C GLU A 360 -2.34 15.08 6.86
N TYR A 361 -2.56 16.07 7.73
CA TYR A 361 -3.11 17.35 7.28
C TYR A 361 -2.08 18.09 6.42
N LEU A 362 -2.58 18.78 5.39
CA LEU A 362 -1.77 19.69 4.58
C LEU A 362 -2.07 21.12 5.01
N GLU A 363 -1.04 21.95 5.01
CA GLU A 363 -1.16 23.38 5.32
C GLU A 363 -0.34 24.19 4.32
N SER A 364 -0.97 25.20 3.73
CA SER A 364 -0.38 26.07 2.72
C SER A 364 -0.77 27.52 2.93
N TYR A 365 0.05 28.44 2.47
CA TYR A 365 -0.18 29.87 2.63
C TYR A 365 0.14 30.67 1.37
N SER A 366 -0.55 31.79 1.15
CA SER A 366 -0.14 32.77 0.12
C SER A 366 1.09 33.56 0.58
N GLU A 367 1.67 34.30 -0.37
CA GLU A 367 2.44 35.50 -0.04
C GLU A 367 1.56 36.56 0.64
N VAL A 368 2.19 37.51 1.31
CA VAL A 368 1.49 38.68 1.87
C VAL A 368 1.02 39.59 0.74
N PHE A 369 -0.24 40.02 0.79
CA PHE A 369 -0.81 40.96 -0.17
C PHE A 369 -1.60 42.07 0.54
N ASN A 370 -2.01 43.08 -0.25
CA ASN A 370 -2.83 44.19 0.21
C ASN A 370 -4.05 44.34 -0.72
N THR A 371 -5.21 44.64 -0.15
CA THR A 371 -6.51 44.67 -0.84
C THR A 371 -6.99 46.06 -1.24
#